data_AF-A0A642B2I7-F1
#
_entry.id   AF-A0A642B2I7-F1
#
_cell.length_a   1.000
_cell.length_b   1.000
_cell.length_c   1.000
_cell.angle_alpha   90.00
_cell.angle_beta   90.00
_cell.angle_gamma   90.00
#
_symmetry.space_group_name_H-M   'P 1'
#
loop_
_entity.id
_entity.type
_entity.pdbx_description
1 polymer ?
#
loop_
_entity_poly.entity_id
_entity_poly.type
_entity_poly.pdbx_seq_one_letter_code
_entity_poly.pdbx_strand_id
1 'polypeptide(L)'
;MKKIYTLAALAAMTMLGTSCNSEWEDEQYEHYISFSSQLDSKGVTNIYVPYSRHDAEGNYAEGGEGRSNYQLPILVSGSTDNPSNVTVHVAHDADTLNILNYARYATRTELYYEDMGAEGLAYAS
;
A
#
# COMPACT_ATOMS: atom_id res chain seq x y z
N MET A 1 -38.61 -9.85 -49.91
CA MET A 1 -37.46 -10.72 -49.57
C MET A 1 -36.24 -9.92 -49.11
N LYS A 2 -35.64 -9.03 -49.92
CA LYS A 2 -34.45 -8.24 -49.52
C LYS A 2 -34.58 -7.51 -48.16
N LYS A 3 -35.68 -6.81 -47.91
CA LYS A 3 -35.92 -6.07 -46.64
C LYS A 3 -35.98 -6.96 -45.39
N ILE A 4 -36.47 -8.21 -45.54
CA ILE A 4 -36.57 -9.17 -44.42
C ILE A 4 -35.16 -9.66 -44.05
N TYR A 5 -34.30 -9.92 -45.04
CA TYR A 5 -32.90 -10.27 -44.79
C TYR A 5 -32.11 -9.10 -44.18
N THR A 6 -32.41 -7.85 -44.55
CA THR A 6 -31.79 -6.67 -43.94
C THR A 6 -32.20 -6.51 -42.48
N LEU A 7 -33.48 -6.72 -42.16
CA LEU A 7 -33.99 -6.69 -40.78
C LEU A 7 -33.42 -7.82 -39.92
N ALA A 8 -33.32 -9.03 -40.47
CA ALA A 8 -32.71 -10.17 -39.79
C ALA A 8 -31.21 -9.95 -39.52
N ALA A 9 -30.49 -9.38 -40.49
CA ALA A 9 -29.07 -9.03 -40.31
C ALA A 9 -28.88 -7.94 -39.25
N LEU A 10 -29.75 -6.92 -39.21
CA LEU A 10 -29.69 -5.87 -38.18
C LEU A 10 -29.94 -6.44 -36.78
N ALA A 11 -30.95 -7.32 -36.65
CA ALA A 11 -31.27 -7.98 -35.38
C ALA A 11 -30.13 -8.89 -34.89
N ALA A 12 -29.50 -9.64 -35.78
CA ALA A 12 -28.33 -10.45 -35.45
C ALA A 12 -27.15 -9.58 -35.00
N MET A 13 -26.92 -8.44 -35.67
CA MET A 13 -25.84 -7.51 -35.32
C MET A 13 -26.07 -6.83 -33.96
N THR A 14 -27.33 -6.54 -33.60
CA THR A 14 -27.66 -6.04 -32.25
C THR A 14 -27.49 -7.08 -31.16
N MET A 15 -27.76 -8.36 -31.42
CA MET A 15 -27.56 -9.44 -30.43
C MET A 15 -26.07 -9.75 -30.18
N LEU A 16 -25.21 -9.51 -31.17
CA LEU A 16 -23.76 -9.66 -31.02
C LEU A 16 -23.11 -8.49 -30.24
N GLY A 17 -23.82 -7.38 -30.05
CA GLY A 17 -23.32 -6.20 -29.34
C GLY A 17 -23.66 -6.14 -27.85
N THR A 18 -24.42 -7.10 -27.30
CA THR A 18 -24.86 -7.08 -25.90
C THR A 18 -23.97 -7.88 -24.94
N SER A 19 -22.86 -8.46 -25.39
CA SER A 19 -21.90 -9.11 -24.49
C SER A 19 -21.03 -8.05 -23.80
N CYS A 20 -21.65 -7.18 -23.00
CA CYS A 20 -20.93 -6.52 -21.92
C CYS A 20 -20.73 -7.61 -20.87
N ASN A 21 -19.62 -8.36 -21.01
CA ASN A 21 -19.24 -9.30 -19.97
C ASN A 21 -18.89 -8.45 -18.75
N SER A 22 -19.68 -8.53 -17.68
CA SER A 22 -19.36 -7.87 -16.42
C SER A 22 -18.16 -8.58 -15.80
N GLU A 23 -16.96 -8.22 -16.25
CA GLU A 23 -15.69 -8.88 -15.88
C GLU A 23 -15.31 -8.72 -14.39
N TRP A 24 -16.17 -8.12 -13.57
CA TRP A 24 -15.86 -7.63 -12.21
C TRP A 24 -17.05 -7.81 -11.24
N GLU A 25 -17.86 -8.87 -11.40
CA GLU A 25 -18.91 -9.18 -10.42
C GLU A 25 -18.36 -9.89 -9.18
N ASP A 26 -17.34 -10.72 -9.36
CA ASP A 26 -16.66 -11.45 -8.29
C ASP A 26 -15.22 -10.94 -8.12
N GLU A 27 -14.70 -11.02 -6.89
CA GLU A 27 -13.29 -10.72 -6.61
C GLU A 27 -12.40 -11.72 -7.36
N GLN A 28 -11.41 -11.21 -8.10
CA GLN A 28 -10.53 -12.03 -8.91
C GLN A 28 -9.51 -12.80 -8.06
N TYR A 29 -9.11 -12.23 -6.92
CA TYR A 29 -8.19 -12.84 -5.96
C TYR A 29 -8.75 -12.76 -4.54
N GLU A 30 -8.04 -12.08 -3.65
CA GLU A 30 -8.44 -11.77 -2.29
C GLU A 30 -8.13 -10.30 -2.03
N HIS A 31 -8.82 -9.68 -1.09
CA HIS A 31 -8.48 -8.34 -0.63
C HIS A 31 -7.15 -8.37 0.14
N TYR A 32 -6.04 -8.02 -0.51
CA TYR A 32 -4.71 -7.99 0.10
C TYR A 32 -4.49 -6.72 0.92
N ILE A 33 -3.87 -6.88 2.09
CA ILE A 33 -3.45 -5.78 2.96
C ILE A 33 -1.96 -5.51 2.73
N SER A 34 -1.60 -4.26 2.42
CA SER A 34 -0.20 -3.88 2.20
C SER A 34 0.08 -2.44 2.63
N PHE A 35 1.35 -2.10 2.85
CA PHE A 35 1.76 -0.71 3.02
C PHE A 35 1.96 -0.04 1.66
N SER A 36 1.52 1.21 1.53
CA SER A 36 1.85 2.04 0.37
C SER A 36 3.26 2.60 0.52
N SER A 37 4.27 1.86 0.04
CA SER A 37 5.67 2.25 0.16
C SER A 37 6.45 1.93 -1.12
N GLN A 38 7.14 2.92 -1.68
CA GLN A 38 8.00 2.74 -2.84
C GLN A 38 9.40 2.38 -2.36
N LEU A 39 9.80 1.13 -2.61
CA LEU A 39 11.13 0.66 -2.27
C LEU A 39 12.18 1.34 -3.17
N ASP A 40 13.30 1.72 -2.57
CA ASP A 40 14.48 2.11 -3.31
C ASP A 40 15.23 0.89 -3.87
N SER A 41 16.36 1.13 -4.55
CA SER A 41 17.26 0.06 -5.03
C SER A 41 17.85 -0.82 -3.91
N LYS A 42 17.55 -0.50 -2.65
CA LYS A 42 18.01 -1.21 -1.47
C LYS A 42 16.95 -1.99 -0.73
N GLY A 43 15.69 -1.95 -1.18
CA GLY A 43 14.59 -2.58 -0.47
C GLY A 43 14.18 -1.82 0.78
N VAL A 44 14.54 -0.54 0.90
CA VAL A 44 14.08 0.34 1.98
C VAL A 44 13.26 1.51 1.40
N THR A 45 12.37 2.07 2.21
CA THR A 45 11.62 3.28 1.85
C THR A 45 12.14 4.44 2.70
N ASN A 46 12.58 5.52 2.06
CA ASN A 46 12.99 6.72 2.78
C ASN A 46 11.76 7.53 3.19
N ILE A 47 11.61 7.76 4.50
CA ILE A 47 10.52 8.55 5.08
C ILE A 47 11.09 9.85 5.65
N TYR A 48 10.53 10.99 5.25
CA TYR A 48 10.94 12.31 5.72
C TYR A 48 9.95 12.82 6.77
N VAL A 49 10.41 12.92 8.01
CA VAL A 49 9.63 13.40 9.15
C VAL A 49 10.23 14.74 9.62
N PRO A 50 9.44 15.81 9.78
CA PRO A 50 9.97 17.04 10.35
C PRO A 50 10.38 16.78 11.79
N TYR A 51 11.53 17.32 12.21
CA TYR A 51 12.06 17.12 13.56
C TYR A 51 11.05 17.49 14.65
N SER A 52 10.38 18.63 14.48
CA SER A 52 9.23 19.06 15.29
C SER A 52 8.03 19.25 14.38
N ARG A 53 6.87 18.67 14.73
CA ARG A 53 5.62 18.91 14.01
C ARG A 53 5.00 20.23 14.49
N HIS A 54 4.66 21.10 13.55
CA HIS A 54 3.97 22.36 13.82
C HIS A 54 2.60 22.42 13.11
N ASP A 55 1.67 23.17 13.70
CA ASP A 55 0.41 23.57 13.07
C ASP A 55 0.63 24.74 12.08
N ALA A 56 -0.45 25.24 11.46
CA ALA A 56 -0.38 26.32 10.48
C ALA A 56 0.06 27.66 11.10
N GLU A 57 -0.15 27.83 12.41
CA GLU A 57 0.20 29.01 13.19
C GLU A 57 1.63 28.95 13.77
N GLY A 58 2.33 27.82 13.61
CA GLY A 58 3.70 27.61 14.05
C GLY A 58 3.83 27.04 15.47
N ASN A 59 2.75 26.66 16.14
CA ASN A 59 2.80 26.02 17.45
C ASN A 59 3.13 24.53 17.32
N TYR A 60 3.69 23.92 18.36
CA TYR A 60 3.96 22.48 18.38
C TYR A 60 2.64 21.68 18.37
N ALA A 61 2.46 20.85 17.34
CA ALA A 61 1.29 19.99 17.22
C ALA A 61 1.47 18.63 17.92
N GLU A 62 2.70 18.20 18.17
CA GLU A 62 3.01 16.87 18.73
C GLU A 62 3.72 16.95 20.10
N GLY A 63 3.24 17.80 21.01
CA GLY A 63 3.69 17.79 22.41
C GLY A 63 5.07 18.40 22.68
N GLY A 64 5.70 19.06 21.71
CA GLY A 64 6.90 19.88 21.91
C GLY A 64 7.98 19.73 20.84
N GLU A 65 9.16 20.29 21.14
CA GLU A 65 10.35 20.19 20.29
C GLU A 65 10.81 18.73 20.15
N GLY A 66 11.24 18.34 18.94
CA GLY A 66 11.77 17.00 18.67
C GLY A 66 10.71 15.91 18.62
N ARG A 67 9.43 16.28 18.70
CA ARG A 67 8.30 15.37 18.63
C ARG A 67 7.53 15.58 17.35
N SER A 68 7.16 14.47 16.73
CA SER A 68 6.55 14.45 15.42
C SER A 68 5.78 13.14 15.22
N ASN A 69 5.16 13.01 14.06
CA ASN A 69 4.35 11.87 13.68
C ASN A 69 4.47 11.63 12.16
N TYR A 70 4.13 10.43 11.70
CA TYR A 70 4.03 10.13 10.27
C TYR A 70 2.83 9.19 10.03
N GLN A 71 2.02 9.50 9.03
CA GLN A 71 0.87 8.67 8.64
C GLN A 71 1.28 7.75 7.49
N LEU A 72 1.65 6.51 7.81
CA LEU A 72 1.99 5.49 6.81
C LEU A 72 0.69 4.85 6.27
N PRO A 73 0.36 4.99 4.97
CA PRO A 73 -0.88 4.43 4.43
C PRO A 73 -0.85 2.90 4.36
N ILE A 74 -1.95 2.28 4.80
CA ILE A 74 -2.25 0.85 4.59
C ILE A 74 -3.33 0.76 3.52
N LEU A 75 -3.12 -0.11 2.54
CA LEU A 75 -4.00 -0.33 1.40
C LEU A 75 -4.74 -1.66 1.57
N VAL A 76 -6.03 -1.64 1.22
CA VAL A 76 -6.84 -2.84 0.99
C VAL A 76 -7.02 -2.95 -0.53
N SER A 77 -6.31 -3.87 -1.16
CA SER A 77 -6.26 -4.02 -2.62
C SER A 77 -7.14 -5.19 -3.06
N GLY A 78 -8.00 -4.98 -4.05
CA GLY A 78 -8.84 -6.01 -4.67
C GLY A 78 -9.41 -5.51 -6.00
N SER A 79 -10.01 -6.40 -6.79
CA SER A 79 -10.76 -6.03 -7.99
C SER A 79 -12.17 -5.50 -7.67
N THR A 80 -12.66 -5.74 -6.46
CA THR A 80 -13.97 -5.30 -5.96
C THR A 80 -13.83 -4.44 -4.69
N ASP A 81 -14.91 -3.75 -4.30
CA ASP A 81 -14.97 -3.02 -3.04
C ASP A 81 -14.92 -4.00 -1.85
N ASN A 82 -14.14 -3.67 -0.81
CA ASN A 82 -14.09 -4.48 0.40
C ASN A 82 -15.44 -4.42 1.17
N PRO A 83 -16.15 -5.53 1.35
CA PRO A 83 -17.51 -5.54 1.90
C PRO A 83 -17.55 -5.58 3.43
N SER A 84 -16.41 -5.69 4.12
CA SER A 84 -16.36 -5.98 5.55
C SER A 84 -15.34 -5.13 6.31
N ASN A 85 -15.54 -4.99 7.63
CA ASN A 85 -14.56 -4.33 8.48
C ASN A 85 -13.32 -5.22 8.66
N VAL A 86 -12.14 -4.67 8.44
CA VAL A 86 -10.85 -5.36 8.61
C VAL A 86 -10.10 -4.73 9.78
N THR A 87 -9.67 -5.56 10.74
CA THR A 87 -8.73 -5.16 11.79
C THR A 87 -7.34 -5.62 11.41
N VAL A 88 -6.44 -4.67 11.13
CA VAL A 88 -5.05 -4.95 10.75
C VAL A 88 -4.17 -4.93 11.99
N HIS A 89 -3.37 -5.97 12.18
CA HIS A 89 -2.37 -6.05 13.23
C HIS A 89 -0.99 -5.77 12.64
N VAL A 90 -0.27 -4.83 13.24
CA VAL A 90 1.10 -4.46 12.84
C VAL A 90 2.04 -4.81 13.98
N ALA A 91 3.21 -5.33 13.65
CA ALA A 91 4.24 -5.72 14.61
C ALA A 91 5.62 -5.27 14.12
N HIS A 92 6.56 -5.18 15.06
CA HIS A 92 7.98 -4.97 14.78
C HIS A 92 8.60 -6.22 14.16
N ASP A 93 9.51 -6.03 13.20
CA ASP A 93 10.17 -7.11 12.45
C ASP A 93 11.68 -6.84 12.33
N ALA A 94 12.42 -7.19 13.38
CA ALA A 94 13.89 -7.14 13.37
C ALA A 94 14.52 -8.21 12.47
N ASP A 95 13.82 -9.32 12.20
CA ASP A 95 14.36 -10.45 11.44
C ASP A 95 14.58 -10.08 9.97
N THR A 96 13.61 -9.39 9.36
CA THR A 96 13.76 -8.88 7.99
C THR A 96 14.89 -7.85 7.90
N LEU A 97 15.04 -6.97 8.90
CA LEU A 97 16.13 -6.00 8.95
C LEU A 97 17.51 -6.68 9.04
N ASN A 98 17.64 -7.72 9.87
CA ASN A 98 18.87 -8.50 10.02
C ASN A 98 19.27 -9.18 8.70
N ILE A 99 18.31 -9.80 8.01
CA ILE A 99 18.53 -10.42 6.69
C ILE A 99 18.93 -9.37 5.67
N LEU A 100 18.24 -8.23 5.61
CA LEU A 100 18.53 -7.14 4.67
C LEU A 100 19.95 -6.59 4.87
N ASN A 101 20.33 -6.32 6.12
CA ASN A 101 21.66 -5.82 6.48
C ASN A 101 22.76 -6.80 6.06
N TYR A 102 22.62 -8.08 6.41
CA TYR A 102 23.61 -9.09 6.05
C TYR A 102 23.70 -9.32 4.54
N ALA A 103 22.56 -9.45 3.86
CA ALA A 103 22.51 -9.63 2.41
C ALA A 103 23.17 -8.46 1.65
N ARG A 104 23.13 -7.25 2.24
CA ARG A 104 23.62 -6.03 1.59
C ARG A 104 25.07 -5.69 1.92
N TYR A 105 25.46 -5.82 3.18
CA TYR A 105 26.75 -5.33 3.68
C TYR A 105 27.65 -6.45 4.20
N ALA A 106 27.17 -7.69 4.25
CA ALA A 106 27.89 -8.88 4.70
C ALA A 106 28.58 -8.65 6.07
N THR A 107 29.90 -8.57 6.12
CA THR A 107 30.65 -8.39 7.37
C THR A 107 30.86 -6.92 7.74
N ARG A 108 30.45 -5.97 6.91
CA ARG A 108 30.63 -4.52 7.12
C ARG A 108 29.52 -3.94 7.98
N THR A 109 29.53 -4.28 9.27
CA THR A 109 28.49 -3.89 10.23
C THR A 109 28.41 -2.39 10.45
N GLU A 110 29.48 -1.64 10.18
CA GLU A 110 29.48 -0.17 10.27
C GLU A 110 28.56 0.52 9.24
N LEU A 111 28.08 -0.24 8.25
CA LEU A 111 27.14 0.24 7.24
C LEU A 111 25.70 -0.23 7.45
N TYR A 112 25.44 -0.98 8.52
CA TYR A 112 24.11 -1.51 8.79
C TYR A 112 23.13 -0.39 9.09
N TYR A 113 21.87 -0.62 8.71
CA TYR A 113 20.75 0.13 9.25
C TYR A 113 20.52 -0.30 10.70
N GLU A 114 20.37 0.68 11.60
CA GLU A 114 20.09 0.43 13.01
C GLU A 114 18.58 0.31 13.26
N ASP A 115 18.20 -0.58 14.16
CA ASP A 115 16.80 -0.85 14.49
C ASP A 115 16.24 0.21 15.45
N MET A 116 15.43 1.13 14.91
CA MET A 116 14.78 2.20 15.68
C MET A 116 13.73 1.68 16.67
N GLY A 117 13.19 0.47 16.45
CA GLY A 117 12.15 -0.17 17.26
C GLY A 117 12.68 -1.17 18.29
N ALA A 118 14.00 -1.28 18.44
CA ALA A 118 14.60 -2.20 19.40
C ALA A 118 14.12 -1.93 20.85
N GLU A 119 14.03 -2.99 21.63
CA GLU A 119 13.54 -2.93 23.01
C GLU A 119 14.32 -1.91 23.85
N GLY A 120 13.59 -1.05 24.56
CA GLY A 120 14.17 0.00 25.41
C GLY A 120 14.46 1.32 24.68
N LEU A 121 14.31 1.39 23.36
CA LEU A 121 14.31 2.65 22.63
C LEU A 121 12.93 3.32 22.70
N ALA A 122 12.93 4.65 22.66
CA ALA A 122 11.71 5.47 22.74
C ALA A 122 11.59 6.47 21.57
N TYR A 123 12.23 6.14 20.43
CA TYR A 123 12.22 7.01 19.25
C TYR A 123 10.94 6.90 18.42
N ALA A 124 10.33 5.72 18.40
CA ALA A 124 9.07 5.45 17.72
C ALA A 124 8.18 4.59 18.63
N SER A 125 6.87 4.82 18.56
CA SER A 125 5.83 4.14 19.35
C SER A 125 4.57 3.97 18.52
#